data_AF-A0A953ZU14-F1
#
_entry.id   AF-A0A953ZU14-F1
#
_cell.length_a   1.000
_cell.length_b   1.000
_cell.length_c   1.000
_cell.angle_alpha   90.00
_cell.angle_beta   90.00
_cell.angle_gamma   90.00
#
_symmetry.space_group_name_H-M   'P 1'
#
loop_
_entity.id
_entity.type
_entity.pdbx_description
1 polymer ?
#
loop_
_entity_poly.entity_id
_entity_poly.type
_entity_poly.pdbx_seq_one_letter_code
_entity_poly.pdbx_strand_id
1 'polypeptide(L)'
;MKNLAKFAGAVALAAGLAGCNTVSDSYVAQWSGYSVMRGTIVSVENLSGADLQRLADGIAVKVSQAGCKVTMKFENNQSSTMELGPGVVVVYGIHHDYILRSAPGVPAR
;
A
#
# COMPACT_ATOMS: atom_id res chain seq x y z
N MET A 1 -31.74 -45.55 -37.21
CA MET A 1 -32.40 -44.32 -36.75
C MET A 1 -32.72 -44.45 -35.27
N LYS A 2 -32.52 -43.36 -34.49
CA LYS A 2 -32.71 -43.20 -33.03
C LYS A 2 -31.48 -43.55 -32.16
N ASN A 3 -30.75 -42.54 -31.66
CA ASN A 3 -31.06 -41.92 -30.36
C ASN A 3 -30.06 -40.79 -30.02
N LEU A 4 -30.62 -39.63 -29.66
CA LEU A 4 -29.94 -38.50 -29.01
C LEU A 4 -29.59 -38.84 -27.55
N ALA A 5 -28.43 -38.37 -27.07
CA ALA A 5 -28.25 -37.91 -25.69
C ALA A 5 -27.02 -36.97 -25.60
N LYS A 6 -27.23 -35.68 -25.31
CA LYS A 6 -26.92 -34.98 -24.03
C LYS A 6 -25.43 -34.58 -23.92
N PHE A 7 -25.12 -33.30 -24.11
CA PHE A 7 -25.02 -32.24 -23.08
C PHE A 7 -23.80 -32.36 -22.15
N ALA A 8 -23.13 -31.21 -21.98
CA ALA A 8 -22.10 -30.90 -21.00
C ALA A 8 -20.73 -31.57 -21.26
N GLY A 9 -19.59 -30.90 -21.15
CA GLY A 9 -19.31 -29.57 -20.63
C GLY A 9 -17.84 -29.57 -20.25
N ALA A 10 -17.13 -28.50 -20.61
CA ALA A 10 -15.97 -27.99 -19.90
C ALA A 10 -15.52 -26.72 -20.63
N VAL A 11 -16.23 -25.62 -20.38
CA VAL A 11 -15.60 -24.31 -20.43
C VAL A 11 -14.62 -24.32 -19.26
N ALA A 12 -13.35 -24.66 -19.54
CA ALA A 12 -12.29 -24.52 -18.56
C ALA A 12 -12.21 -23.04 -18.18
N LEU A 13 -12.30 -22.82 -16.87
CA LEU A 13 -12.60 -21.53 -16.27
C LEU A 13 -11.61 -20.45 -16.70
N ALA A 14 -12.20 -19.28 -16.94
CA ALA A 14 -11.53 -18.03 -17.13
C ALA A 14 -10.55 -17.71 -15.97
N ALA A 15 -9.42 -17.18 -16.39
CA ALA A 15 -8.73 -16.04 -15.79
C ALA A 15 -9.21 -15.60 -14.40
N GLY A 16 -8.31 -15.78 -13.44
CA GLY A 16 -8.35 -15.10 -12.16
C GLY A 16 -6.95 -15.15 -11.57
N LEU A 17 -6.03 -14.35 -12.12
CA LEU A 17 -4.91 -13.87 -11.32
C LEU A 17 -5.56 -13.12 -10.16
N ALA A 18 -5.76 -13.83 -9.06
CA ALA A 18 -6.06 -13.25 -7.77
C ALA A 18 -4.86 -12.36 -7.45
N GLY A 19 -4.92 -11.11 -7.90
CA GLY A 19 -4.17 -10.04 -7.28
C GLY A 19 -4.60 -10.09 -5.83
N CYS A 20 -3.75 -10.64 -4.97
CA CYS A 20 -3.95 -10.64 -3.54
C CYS A 20 -4.10 -9.18 -3.12
N ASN A 21 -5.35 -8.71 -3.06
CA ASN A 21 -5.69 -7.41 -2.52
C ASN A 21 -5.23 -7.46 -1.06
N THR A 22 -4.05 -6.91 -0.83
CA THR A 22 -3.40 -6.90 0.48
C THR A 22 -3.99 -5.71 1.24
N VAL A 23 -4.31 -5.88 2.52
CA VAL A 23 -4.82 -4.82 3.39
C VAL A 23 -3.62 -4.00 3.91
N SER A 24 -3.77 -2.70 4.13
CA SER A 24 -2.72 -1.78 4.58
C SER A 24 -1.89 -2.32 5.75
N ASP A 25 -2.53 -2.84 6.80
CA ASP A 25 -1.84 -3.46 7.94
C ASP A 25 -0.95 -4.65 7.53
N SER A 26 -1.48 -5.55 6.70
CA SER A 26 -0.73 -6.71 6.19
C SER A 26 0.36 -6.34 5.20
N TYR A 27 0.15 -5.26 4.45
CA TYR A 27 1.15 -4.70 3.55
C TYR A 27 2.34 -4.21 4.35
N VAL A 28 2.10 -3.36 5.35
CA VAL A 28 3.14 -2.80 6.23
C VAL A 28 3.91 -3.89 6.98
N ALA A 29 3.23 -4.95 7.43
CA ALA A 29 3.86 -6.08 8.11
C ALA A 29 4.93 -6.81 7.26
N GLN A 30 4.85 -6.72 5.92
CA GLN A 30 5.85 -7.32 5.02
C GLN A 30 7.15 -6.51 4.93
N TRP A 31 7.17 -5.26 5.42
CA TRP A 31 8.35 -4.36 5.37
C TRP A 31 9.25 -4.51 6.60
N SER A 32 9.63 -5.75 6.94
CA SER A 32 10.54 -6.04 8.06
C SER A 32 11.92 -5.45 7.79
N GLY A 33 12.25 -4.32 8.44
CA GLY A 33 13.49 -3.55 8.21
C GLY A 33 13.25 -2.07 7.95
N TYR A 34 11.99 -1.67 7.78
CA TYR A 34 11.59 -0.27 7.73
C TYR A 34 11.14 0.19 9.12
N SER A 35 11.47 1.42 9.47
CA SER A 35 10.82 2.15 10.55
C SER A 35 9.41 2.51 10.10
N VAL A 36 8.43 2.09 10.89
CA VAL A 36 7.00 2.31 10.63
C VAL A 36 6.47 3.37 11.56
N MET A 37 5.88 4.43 11.01
CA MET A 37 5.09 5.40 11.76
C MET A 37 3.61 5.19 11.44
N ARG A 38 2.78 5.08 12.47
CA ARG A 38 1.33 4.86 12.37
C ARG A 38 0.57 6.07 12.87
N GLY A 39 -0.49 6.47 12.18
CA GLY A 39 -1.37 7.56 12.60
C GLY A 39 -2.43 7.86 11.56
N THR A 40 -2.86 9.12 11.49
CA THR A 40 -3.76 9.63 10.44
C THR A 40 -3.06 10.77 9.72
N ILE A 41 -2.93 10.68 8.41
CA ILE A 41 -2.37 11.74 7.57
C ILE A 41 -3.42 12.84 7.43
N VAL A 42 -3.07 14.04 7.89
CA VAL A 42 -3.96 15.22 7.87
C VAL A 42 -3.67 16.14 6.70
N SER A 43 -2.42 16.23 6.26
CA SER A 43 -2.04 16.99 5.07
C SER A 43 -0.81 16.39 4.41
N VAL A 44 -0.76 16.52 3.08
CA VAL A 44 0.39 16.15 2.27
C VAL A 44 0.65 17.22 1.22
N GLU A 45 1.90 17.65 1.14
CA GLU A 45 2.37 18.66 0.19
C GLU A 45 3.50 18.09 -0.65
N ASN A 46 3.52 18.44 -1.95
CA ASN A 46 4.56 18.04 -2.90
C ASN A 46 4.80 16.53 -2.98
N LEU A 47 3.75 15.72 -2.78
CA LEU A 47 3.86 14.27 -3.00
C LEU A 47 3.93 13.98 -4.50
N SER A 48 5.12 13.63 -4.94
CA SER A 48 5.36 13.00 -6.25
C SER A 48 5.65 11.52 -6.02
N GLY A 49 4.81 10.65 -6.60
CA GLY A 49 4.95 9.20 -6.51
C GLY A 49 5.59 8.64 -7.77
N ALA A 50 6.56 7.71 -7.62
CA ALA A 50 7.09 6.92 -8.75
C ALA A 50 6.40 5.56 -8.88
N ASP A 51 5.83 5.06 -7.78
CA ASP A 51 5.19 3.75 -7.71
C ASP A 51 3.93 3.87 -6.85
N LEU A 52 2.79 3.46 -7.42
CA LEU A 52 1.49 3.46 -6.77
C LEU A 52 0.96 2.04 -6.77
N GLN A 53 0.75 1.51 -5.56
CA GLN A 53 0.17 0.19 -5.36
C GLN A 53 -1.21 0.32 -4.74
N ARG A 54 -2.21 -0.29 -5.38
CA ARG A 54 -3.56 -0.38 -4.83
C ARG A 54 -3.64 -1.53 -3.84
N LEU A 55 -4.20 -1.25 -2.67
CA LEU A 55 -4.47 -2.19 -1.60
C LEU A 55 -5.98 -2.45 -1.53
N ALA A 56 -6.38 -3.47 -0.76
CA ALA A 56 -7.80 -3.79 -0.58
C ALA A 56 -8.58 -2.64 0.07
N ASP A 57 -7.92 -1.89 0.95
CA ASP A 57 -8.47 -0.87 1.83
C ASP A 57 -7.74 0.47 1.69
N GLY A 58 -6.99 0.68 0.60
CA GLY A 58 -6.08 1.80 0.55
C GLY A 58 -5.18 1.90 -0.67
N ILE A 59 -4.19 2.78 -0.56
CA ILE A 59 -3.13 2.97 -1.55
C ILE A 59 -1.78 3.15 -0.87
N ALA A 60 -0.73 2.59 -1.44
CA ALA A 60 0.65 2.87 -1.07
C ALA A 60 1.34 3.64 -2.19
N VAL A 61 2.08 4.69 -1.83
CA VAL A 61 2.80 5.58 -2.76
C VAL A 61 4.25 5.71 -2.33
N LYS A 62 5.18 5.35 -3.21
CA LYS A 62 6.61 5.55 -3.00
C LYS A 62 7.03 6.95 -3.44
N VAL A 63 7.54 7.74 -2.50
CA VAL A 63 8.04 9.10 -2.74
C VAL A 63 9.22 9.05 -3.72
N SER A 64 9.12 9.82 -4.79
CA SER A 64 10.14 9.85 -5.87
C SER A 64 11.15 10.98 -5.71
N GLN A 65 10.78 12.05 -5.02
CA GLN A 65 11.58 13.28 -4.89
C GLN A 65 11.59 13.78 -3.44
N ALA A 66 12.66 14.46 -3.05
CA ALA A 66 12.73 15.12 -1.75
C ALA A 66 11.77 16.32 -1.67
N GLY A 67 11.47 16.79 -0.46
CA GLY A 67 10.60 17.95 -0.24
C GLY A 67 9.12 17.63 -0.09
N CYS A 68 8.74 16.35 -0.11
CA CYS A 68 7.39 15.94 0.27
C CYS A 68 7.21 16.18 1.78
N LYS A 69 6.18 16.94 2.17
CA LYS A 69 5.86 17.19 3.57
C LYS A 69 4.58 16.46 3.93
N VAL A 70 4.62 15.70 5.00
CA VAL A 70 3.45 14.99 5.53
C VAL A 70 3.21 15.43 6.95
N THR A 71 1.98 15.84 7.26
CA THR A 71 1.53 16.05 8.62
C THR A 71 0.73 14.83 9.06
N MET A 72 1.14 14.20 10.15
CA MET A 72 0.43 13.10 10.78
C MET A 72 -0.11 13.53 12.14
N LYS A 73 -1.33 13.09 12.44
CA LYS A 73 -1.93 13.11 13.76
C LYS A 73 -1.83 11.72 14.37
N PHE A 74 -1.30 11.62 15.58
CA PHE A 74 -1.14 10.36 16.30
C PHE A 74 -2.30 10.11 17.28
N GLU A 75 -2.39 8.89 17.80
CA GLU A 75 -3.46 8.47 18.74
C GLU A 75 -3.50 9.33 20.01
N ASN A 76 -2.36 9.89 20.43
CA ASN A 76 -2.26 10.81 21.56
C ASN A 76 -2.71 12.26 21.23
N ASN A 77 -3.33 12.47 20.07
CA ASN A 77 -3.74 13.78 19.52
C ASN A 77 -2.60 14.75 19.21
N GLN A 78 -1.34 14.36 19.31
CA GLN A 78 -0.25 15.18 18.83
C GLN A 78 -0.18 15.13 17.31
N SER A 79 0.20 16.26 16.71
CA SER A 79 0.48 16.35 15.29
C SER A 79 1.96 16.62 15.06
N SER A 80 2.52 16.01 14.03
CA SER A 80 3.89 16.26 13.60
C SER A 80 3.95 16.38 12.08
N THR A 81 4.64 17.42 11.62
CA THR A 81 4.98 17.59 10.21
C THR A 81 6.40 17.12 9.98
N MET A 82 6.59 16.29 8.96
CA MET A 82 7.89 15.73 8.61
C MET A 82 8.15 15.84 7.12
N GLU A 83 9.42 16.07 6.79
CA GLU A 83 9.89 16.01 5.42
C GLU A 83 10.29 14.57 5.09
N LEU A 84 9.81 14.10 3.94
CA LEU A 84 10.05 12.77 3.41
C LEU A 84 11.03 12.86 2.25
N GLY A 85 12.03 11.97 2.29
CA GLY A 85 12.97 11.79 1.19
C GLY A 85 12.51 10.74 0.17
N PRO A 86 13.21 10.64 -0.97
CA PRO A 86 12.98 9.58 -1.95
C PRO A 86 13.06 8.19 -1.31
N GLY A 87 12.19 7.28 -1.76
CA GLY A 87 12.15 5.89 -1.31
C GLY A 87 11.33 5.63 -0.05
N VAL A 88 10.90 6.68 0.67
CA VAL A 88 9.88 6.55 1.72
C VAL A 88 8.55 6.14 1.09
N VAL A 89 7.82 5.23 1.75
CA VAL A 89 6.48 4.81 1.30
C VAL A 89 5.44 5.42 2.23
N VAL A 90 4.45 6.07 1.63
CA VAL A 90 3.26 6.60 2.32
C VAL A 90 2.09 5.69 2.00
N VAL A 91 1.47 5.12 3.03
CA VAL A 91 0.32 4.22 2.90
C VAL A 91 -0.90 4.92 3.47
N TYR A 92 -1.94 5.07 2.66
CA TYR A 92 -3.25 5.57 3.06
C TYR A 92 -4.19 4.37 3.22
N GLY A 93 -4.60 4.09 4.45
CA GLY A 93 -5.49 2.97 4.77
C GLY A 93 -6.81 3.44 5.37
N ILE A 94 -7.83 2.57 5.38
CA ILE A 94 -9.13 2.90 5.99
C ILE A 94 -9.02 3.08 7.51
N HIS A 95 -8.23 2.22 8.18
CA HIS A 95 -8.12 2.23 9.64
C HIS A 95 -6.99 3.12 10.13
N HIS A 96 -5.84 3.03 9.46
CA HIS A 96 -4.64 3.76 9.81
C HIS A 96 -3.85 4.09 8.55
N ASP A 97 -3.12 5.19 8.64
CA ASP A 97 -2.12 5.58 7.66
C ASP A 97 -0.72 5.27 8.20
N TYR A 98 0.19 5.04 7.26
CA TYR A 98 1.55 4.65 7.58
C TYR A 98 2.60 5.43 6.79
N ILE A 99 3.74 5.68 7.43
CA ILE A 99 4.96 6.11 6.77
C ILE A 99 6.03 5.05 7.02
N LEU A 100 6.54 4.46 5.93
CA LEU A 100 7.59 3.45 5.96
C LEU A 100 8.89 4.08 5.49
N ARG A 101 9.88 4.14 6.38
CA ARG A 101 11.21 4.66 6.08
C ARG A 101 12.24 3.57 6.29
N SER A 102 13.18 3.40 5.37
CA SER A 102 14.33 2.49 5.59
C SER A 102 15.06 2.89 6.87
N ALA A 103 15.28 1.94 7.78
CA ALA A 103 16.08 2.20 8.96
C ALA A 103 17.52 2.58 8.56
N PRO A 104 18.19 3.51 9.26
CA PRO A 104 19.58 3.83 8.99
C PRO A 104 20.43 2.55 9.03
N GLY A 105 21.11 2.22 7.93
CA GLY A 105 21.95 1.03 7.81
C GLY A 105 21.30 -0.20 7.14
N VAL A 106 20.02 -0.14 6.76
CA VAL A 106 19.37 -1.19 5.95
C VAL A 106 19.34 -0.73 4.49
N PRO A 107 19.98 -1.46 3.54
CA PRO A 107 19.89 -1.13 2.13
C PRO A 107 18.43 -1.15 1.69
N ALA A 108 17.99 -0.09 1.00
CA ALA A 108 16.70 -0.11 0.31
C ALA A 108 16.74 -1.27 -0.70
N ARG A 109 15.86 -2.26 -0.54
CA ARG A 109 15.72 -3.37 -1.48
C ARG A 109 15.05 -2.91 -2.78
#